data_AF-A0A662REM2-F1
#
_entry.id   AF-A0A662REM2-F1
#
_cell.length_a   1.000
_cell.length_b   1.000
_cell.length_c   1.000
_cell.angle_alpha   90.00
_cell.angle_beta   90.00
_cell.angle_gamma   90.00
#
_symmetry.space_group_name_H-M   'P 1'
#
loop_
_entity.id
_entity.type
_entity.pdbx_description
1 polymer ?
#
loop_
_entity_poly.entity_id
_entity_poly.type
_entity_poly.pdbx_seq_one_letter_code
_entity_poly.pdbx_strand_id
1 'polypeptide(L)'
;MTLTIEFPEQLNAELEVIPKTGYYTSTSEFLKDAMKTILAARKDLRVSIAIELYKKDYSLGRVAEIADIDYEAMKELLVKSGIEIQRGTETVEELENGARMLREFRMK
;
A
#
# COMPACT_ATOMS: atom_id res chain seq x y z
N MET A 1 -5.74 -11.63 6.04
CA MET A 1 -4.59 -11.76 6.96
C MET A 1 -5.08 -11.43 8.35
N THR A 2 -4.80 -12.29 9.33
CA THR A 2 -5.11 -12.03 10.75
C THR A 2 -3.79 -11.80 11.46
N LEU A 3 -3.69 -10.73 12.25
CA LEU A 3 -2.53 -10.38 13.06
C LEU A 3 -2.95 -10.45 14.52
N THR A 4 -2.18 -11.17 15.33
CA THR A 4 -2.30 -11.16 16.79
C THR A 4 -1.22 -10.23 17.33
N ILE A 5 -1.62 -9.25 18.15
CA ILE A 5 -0.73 -8.23 18.71
C ILE A 5 -0.97 -8.21 20.22
N GLU A 6 0.11 -8.28 20.99
CA GLU A 6 0.07 -8.09 22.44
C GLU A 6 0.27 -6.62 22.77
N PHE A 7 -0.64 -6.07 23.58
CA PHE A 7 -0.56 -4.70 24.06
C PHE A 7 -0.27 -4.68 25.57
N PRO A 8 0.43 -3.64 26.08
CA PRO A 8 0.51 -3.41 27.52
C PRO A 8 -0.88 -3.30 28.15
N GLU A 9 -1.03 -3.75 29.40
CA GLU A 9 -2.31 -3.86 30.10
C GLU A 9 -3.17 -2.59 30.00
N GLN A 10 -2.55 -1.42 30.22
CA GLN A 10 -3.23 -0.14 30.17
C GLN A 10 -3.81 0.17 28.78
N LEU A 11 -3.03 -0.06 27.71
CA LEU A 11 -3.49 0.18 26.35
C LEU A 11 -4.58 -0.81 25.95
N ASN A 12 -4.51 -2.06 26.42
CA ASN A 12 -5.57 -3.04 26.16
C ASN A 12 -6.90 -2.59 26.77
N ALA A 13 -6.88 -2.10 28.02
CA ALA A 13 -8.08 -1.57 28.68
C ALA A 13 -8.68 -0.37 27.92
N GLU A 14 -7.84 0.53 27.38
CA GLU A 14 -8.29 1.65 26.54
C GLU A 14 -8.93 1.16 25.24
N LEU A 15 -8.31 0.21 24.54
CA LEU A 15 -8.83 -0.34 23.28
C LEU A 15 -10.18 -1.07 23.44
N GLU A 16 -10.40 -1.73 24.58
CA GLU A 16 -11.65 -2.44 24.90
C GLU A 16 -12.83 -1.48 25.13
N VAL A 17 -12.58 -0.25 25.60
CA VAL A 17 -13.64 0.73 25.86
C VAL A 17 -13.97 1.61 24.65
N ILE A 18 -13.13 1.64 23.61
CA ILE A 18 -13.37 2.45 22.41
C ILE A 18 -14.78 2.24 21.82
N PRO A 19 -15.30 1.02 21.62
CA PRO A 19 -16.65 0.85 21.08
C PRO A 19 -17.76 1.44 21.96
N LYS A 20 -17.50 1.55 23.28
CA LYS A 20 -18.45 2.11 24.24
C LYS A 20 -18.53 3.64 24.18
N THR A 21 -17.57 4.30 23.54
CA THR A 21 -17.57 5.76 23.36
C THR A 21 -18.56 6.25 22.30
N GLY A 22 -19.00 5.36 21.41
CA GLY A 22 -19.88 5.69 20.28
C GLY A 22 -19.17 6.23 19.03
N TYR A 23 -17.84 6.48 19.06
CA TYR A 23 -17.09 6.97 17.90
C TYR A 23 -16.75 5.87 16.87
N TYR A 24 -16.56 4.63 17.34
CA TYR A 24 -16.24 3.48 16.50
C TYR A 24 -17.14 2.31 16.86
N THR A 25 -17.50 1.48 15.88
CA THR A 25 -18.34 0.30 16.09
C THR A 25 -17.55 -0.87 16.68
N SER A 26 -16.23 -0.88 16.50
CA SER A 26 -15.34 -1.93 17.01
C SER A 26 -13.91 -1.43 17.17
N THR A 27 -13.13 -2.11 18.02
CA THR A 27 -11.68 -1.89 18.14
C THR A 27 -10.97 -2.14 16.80
N SER A 28 -11.45 -3.07 15.98
CA SER A 28 -10.90 -3.35 14.65
C SER A 28 -11.05 -2.15 13.70
N GLU A 29 -12.21 -1.49 13.71
CA GLU A 29 -12.47 -0.30 12.91
C GLU A 29 -11.53 0.84 13.33
N PHE A 30 -11.43 1.10 14.63
CA PHE A 30 -10.51 2.09 15.18
C PHE A 30 -9.07 1.82 14.77
N LEU A 31 -8.58 0.59 14.92
CA LEU A 31 -7.19 0.25 14.57
C LEU A 31 -6.93 0.44 13.07
N LYS A 32 -7.87 0.08 12.20
CA LYS A 32 -7.74 0.33 10.74
C LYS A 32 -7.64 1.83 10.44
N ASP A 33 -8.44 2.64 11.12
CA ASP A 33 -8.45 4.08 10.94
C ASP A 33 -7.17 4.73 11.48
N ALA A 34 -6.72 4.31 12.66
CA ALA A 34 -5.45 4.72 13.25
C ALA A 34 -4.26 4.39 12.33
N MET A 35 -4.25 3.19 11.73
CA MET A 35 -3.23 2.79 10.74
C MET A 35 -3.25 3.67 9.48
N LYS A 36 -4.43 3.99 8.94
CA LYS A 36 -4.54 4.92 7.81
C LYS A 36 -4.04 6.32 8.19
N THR A 37 -4.40 6.77 9.38
CA THR A 37 -4.04 8.09 9.90
C THR A 37 -2.53 8.23 10.06
N ILE A 38 -1.86 7.25 10.69
CA ILE A 38 -0.41 7.31 10.87
C ILE A 38 0.33 7.23 9.52
N LEU A 39 -0.16 6.42 8.57
CA LEU A 39 0.43 6.36 7.23
C LEU A 39 0.22 7.67 6.46
N ALA A 40 -0.95 8.31 6.58
CA ALA A 40 -1.19 9.62 5.98
C ALA A 40 -0.26 10.71 6.57
N ALA A 41 0.02 10.65 7.88
CA ALA A 41 0.92 11.58 8.55
C ALA A 41 2.41 11.30 8.25
N ARG A 42 2.79 10.02 8.06
CA ARG A 42 4.17 9.57 7.83
C ARG A 42 4.41 9.25 6.36
N LYS A 43 4.51 10.30 5.54
CA LYS A 43 4.80 10.18 4.11
C LYS A 43 6.10 9.44 3.83
N ASP A 44 7.12 9.63 4.67
CA ASP A 44 8.39 8.91 4.65
C ASP A 44 8.21 7.38 4.79
N LEU A 45 7.32 6.97 5.70
CA LEU A 45 6.98 5.56 5.89
C LEU A 45 6.20 5.01 4.68
N ARG A 46 5.26 5.77 4.10
CA ARG A 46 4.54 5.34 2.89
C ARG A 46 5.48 5.12 1.71
N VAL A 47 6.43 6.01 1.49
CA VAL A 47 7.46 5.85 0.45
C VAL A 47 8.30 4.60 0.71
N SER A 48 8.71 4.38 1.97
CA SER A 48 9.49 3.20 2.34
C SER A 48 8.71 1.90 2.09
N ILE A 49 7.41 1.87 2.45
CA ILE A 49 6.52 0.74 2.17
C ILE A 49 6.36 0.53 0.66
N ALA A 50 6.16 1.60 -0.11
CA ALA A 50 6.03 1.54 -1.56
C ALA A 50 7.27 0.93 -2.23
N ILE A 51 8.47 1.29 -1.76
CA ILE A 51 9.74 0.69 -2.19
C ILE A 51 9.78 -0.81 -1.89
N GLU A 52 9.46 -1.22 -0.66
CA GLU A 52 9.45 -2.64 -0.29
C GLU A 52 8.39 -3.46 -1.03
N LEU A 53 7.27 -2.85 -1.41
CA LEU A 53 6.26 -3.47 -2.25
C LEU A 53 6.71 -3.58 -3.71
N TYR A 54 7.43 -2.58 -4.24
CA TYR A 54 8.00 -2.64 -5.58
C TYR A 54 8.96 -3.83 -5.72
N LYS A 55 9.78 -4.08 -4.70
CA LYS A 55 10.66 -5.27 -4.63
C LYS A 55 9.90 -6.61 -4.56
N LYS A 56 8.59 -6.58 -4.33
CA LYS A 56 7.69 -7.76 -4.31
C LYS A 56 6.78 -7.77 -5.53
N ASP A 57 7.27 -7.27 -6.66
CA ASP A 57 6.60 -7.30 -7.97
C ASP A 57 5.32 -6.44 -8.07
N TYR A 58 5.16 -5.45 -7.18
CA TYR A 58 4.10 -4.45 -7.36
C TYR A 58 4.47 -3.51 -8.50
N SER A 59 3.50 -3.23 -9.38
CA SER A 59 3.72 -2.33 -10.50
C SER A 59 4.11 -0.92 -10.04
N LEU A 60 4.88 -0.22 -10.88
CA LEU A 60 5.33 1.15 -10.60
C LEU A 60 4.15 2.10 -10.31
N GLY A 61 3.06 1.99 -11.06
CA GLY A 61 1.85 2.78 -10.82
C GLY A 61 1.22 2.47 -9.46
N ARG A 62 1.19 1.20 -9.06
CA ARG A 62 0.61 0.80 -7.78
C ARG A 62 1.43 1.34 -6.60
N VAL A 63 2.75 1.32 -6.70
CA VAL A 63 3.61 1.84 -5.63
C VAL A 63 3.62 3.38 -5.59
N ALA A 64 3.43 4.06 -6.72
CA ALA A 64 3.23 5.52 -6.76
C ALA A 64 1.94 5.94 -6.02
N GLU A 65 0.82 5.24 -6.26
CA GLU A 65 -0.43 5.43 -5.50
C GLU A 65 -0.23 5.21 -3.99
N ILE A 66 0.50 4.16 -3.62
CA ILE A 66 0.78 3.85 -2.21
C ILE A 66 1.67 4.91 -1.57
N ALA A 67 2.64 5.46 -2.30
CA ALA A 67 3.49 6.55 -1.84
C ALA A 67 2.80 7.93 -1.85
N ASP A 68 1.64 8.07 -2.50
CA ASP A 68 0.90 9.32 -2.68
C ASP A 68 1.70 10.39 -3.42
N ILE A 69 2.31 9.97 -4.51
CA ILE A 69 3.11 10.81 -5.40
C ILE A 69 2.80 10.46 -6.85
N ASP A 70 3.16 11.33 -7.77
CA ASP A 70 3.02 11.03 -9.19
C ASP A 70 4.01 9.96 -9.65
N TYR A 71 3.70 9.40 -10.83
CA TYR A 71 4.45 8.32 -11.44
C TYR A 71 5.92 8.66 -11.70
N GLU A 72 6.22 9.92 -12.04
CA GLU A 72 7.58 10.35 -12.37
C GLU A 72 8.42 10.53 -11.09
N ALA A 73 7.84 11.13 -10.06
CA ALA A 73 8.44 11.23 -8.73
C ALA A 73 8.76 9.84 -8.15
N MET A 74 7.90 8.84 -8.38
CA MET A 74 8.16 7.48 -7.94
C MET A 74 9.34 6.84 -8.68
N LYS A 75 9.50 7.07 -10.00
CA LYS A 75 10.69 6.61 -10.72
C LYS A 75 11.96 7.21 -10.15
N GLU A 76 11.97 8.52 -9.94
CA GLU A 76 13.14 9.20 -9.39
C GLU A 76 13.52 8.63 -8.02
N LEU A 77 12.52 8.36 -7.17
CA LEU A 77 12.75 7.78 -5.85
C LEU A 77 13.35 6.38 -5.95
N LEU A 78 12.84 5.51 -6.81
CA LEU A 78 13.41 4.17 -7.01
C LEU A 78 14.87 4.25 -7.45
N VAL A 79 15.18 5.11 -8.43
CA VAL A 79 16.56 5.30 -8.91
C VAL A 79 17.46 5.86 -7.79
N LYS A 80 17.00 6.86 -7.04
CA LYS A 80 17.71 7.42 -5.87
C LYS A 80 17.93 6.37 -4.78
N SER A 81 17.02 5.41 -4.65
CA SER A 81 17.12 4.27 -3.74
C SER A 81 17.94 3.09 -4.29
N GLY A 82 18.58 3.25 -5.46
CA GLY A 82 19.42 2.21 -6.08
C GLY A 82 18.64 1.04 -6.66
N ILE A 83 17.36 1.22 -6.96
CA ILE A 83 16.49 0.19 -7.50
C ILE A 83 16.37 0.38 -9.01
N GLU A 84 16.73 -0.67 -9.76
CA GLU A 84 16.51 -0.69 -11.20
C GLU A 84 15.01 -0.78 -11.49
N ILE A 85 14.52 0.13 -12.33
CA ILE A 85 13.13 0.13 -12.77
C ILE A 85 13.01 -0.92 -13.87
N GLN A 86 12.16 -1.94 -13.65
CA GLN A 86 11.76 -2.88 -14.71
C GLN A 86 11.08 -2.10 -15.84
N ARG A 87 11.73 -2.09 -17.02
CA ARG A 87 11.23 -1.43 -18.22
C ARG A 87 10.57 -2.46 -19.13
N GLY A 88 9.24 -2.50 -19.08
CA GLY A 88 8.44 -3.33 -19.98
C GLY A 88 8.20 -4.74 -19.46
N THR A 89 7.57 -5.55 -20.30
CA THR A 89 7.35 -6.97 -20.08
C THR A 89 8.65 -7.73 -20.27
N GLU A 90 8.97 -8.66 -19.38
CA GLU A 90 10.17 -9.48 -19.47
C GLU A 90 10.08 -10.43 -20.68
N THR A 91 8.86 -10.72 -21.14
CA THR A 91 8.61 -11.66 -22.24
C THR A 91 7.56 -11.17 -23.25
N VAL A 92 7.61 -11.74 -24.46
CA VAL A 92 6.60 -11.53 -25.51
C VAL A 92 5.21 -12.02 -25.05
N GLU A 93 5.18 -13.08 -24.24
CA GLU A 93 3.94 -13.66 -23.73
C GLU A 93 3.20 -12.68 -22.78
N GLU A 94 3.93 -12.02 -21.88
CA GLU A 94 3.37 -10.97 -21.02
C GLU A 94 2.82 -9.80 -21.85
N LEU A 95 3.53 -9.40 -22.91
CA LEU A 95 3.10 -8.35 -23.82
C LEU A 95 1.79 -8.72 -24.53
N GLU A 96 1.69 -9.95 -25.04
CA GLU A 96 0.51 -10.47 -25.71
C GLU A 96 -0.70 -10.59 -24.77
N ASN A 97 -0.47 -11.01 -23.52
CA ASN A 97 -1.49 -11.09 -22.49
C ASN A 97 -2.00 -9.69 -22.10
N GLY A 98 -1.10 -8.71 -21.91
CA GLY A 98 -1.48 -7.32 -21.68
C GLY A 98 -2.30 -6.74 -22.83
N ALA A 99 -1.88 -6.99 -24.08
CA ALA A 99 -2.61 -6.56 -25.27
C ALA A 99 -3.97 -7.24 -25.44
N ARG A 100 -4.13 -8.47 -24.95
CA ARG A 100 -5.42 -9.18 -24.92
C ARG A 100 -6.38 -8.55 -23.93
N MET A 101 -5.94 -8.33 -22.68
CA MET A 101 -6.76 -7.72 -21.64
C MET A 101 -7.24 -6.31 -22.02
N LEU A 102 -6.38 -5.50 -22.65
CA LEU A 102 -6.76 -4.17 -23.13
C LEU A 102 -7.84 -4.21 -24.23
N ARG A 103 -7.79 -5.21 -25.11
CA ARG A 103 -8.82 -5.41 -26.14
C ARG A 103 -10.16 -5.79 -25.54
N GLU A 104 -10.17 -6.69 -24.55
CA GLU A 104 -11.38 -7.10 -23.85
C GLU A 104 -12.01 -5.96 -23.04
N PHE A 105 -11.17 -5.11 -22.41
CA PHE A 105 -11.64 -3.95 -21.66
C PHE A 105 -12.28 -2.88 -22.55
N ARG A 106 -11.76 -2.69 -23.77
CA ARG A 106 -12.28 -1.74 -24.75
C ARG A 106 -13.61 -2.19 -25.40
N MET A 107 -13.97 -3.47 -25.26
CA MET A 107 -15.20 -4.05 -25.81
C MET A 107 -16.36 -4.12 -24.81
N LYS A 108 -16.15 -3.65 -23.57
CA LYS A 108 -17.20 -3.44 -22.55
C LYS A 108 -17.58 -1.97 -22.47
#